data_AF-A0A348VUG2-F1
#
_entry.id   AF-A0A348VUG2-F1
#
_cell.length_a   1.000
_cell.length_b   1.000
_cell.length_c   1.000
_cell.angle_alpha   90.00
_cell.angle_beta   90.00
_cell.angle_gamma   90.00
#
_symmetry.space_group_name_H-M   'P 1'
#
loop_
_entity.id
_entity.type
_entity.pdbx_description
1 polymer ?
#
loop_
_entity_poly.entity_id
_entity_poly.type
_entity_poly.pdbx_seq_one_letter_code
_entity_poly.pdbx_strand_id
1 'polypeptide(L)'
;FAEVRMGNDRRGQGGHAARGIEVLGGFLERSVFPHLGALGAAIRRATPAGRIMAIIGLLAAAACDIMILADSVSIRVEDSRGALLAVKEKVLVRSRPSAKSASVVTVREGQRMTPLGYEGGWYKVRTRGTVGWVAQDMVARQGNKKAVIEYEMKGYGIAFFAAAALIAAGILLRQRSS
;
A
#
# COMPACT_ATOMS: atom_id res chain seq x y z
N PHE A 1 -9.54 23.93 -72.73
CA PHE A 1 -9.93 22.94 -71.71
C PHE A 1 -8.71 22.10 -71.38
N ALA A 2 -8.06 22.36 -70.25
CA ALA A 2 -6.97 21.54 -69.74
C ALA A 2 -7.49 20.83 -68.48
N GLU A 3 -7.50 19.51 -68.51
CA GLU A 3 -8.03 18.65 -67.46
C GLU A 3 -6.98 18.50 -66.35
N VAL A 4 -7.24 19.12 -65.19
CA VAL A 4 -6.38 19.01 -64.01
C VAL A 4 -6.70 17.70 -63.28
N ARG A 5 -5.82 16.71 -63.44
CA ARG A 5 -5.89 15.43 -62.73
C ARG A 5 -5.42 15.63 -61.29
N MET A 6 -6.36 15.83 -60.35
CA MET A 6 -6.05 15.83 -58.92
C MET A 6 -5.57 14.44 -58.48
N GLY A 7 -4.30 14.35 -58.10
CA GLY A 7 -3.76 13.19 -57.38
C GLY A 7 -4.35 13.13 -55.97
N ASN A 8 -5.09 12.06 -55.67
CA ASN A 8 -5.61 11.74 -54.34
C ASN A 8 -4.45 11.28 -53.44
N ASP A 9 -3.79 12.22 -52.78
CA ASP A 9 -2.65 11.96 -51.91
C ASP A 9 -3.11 11.70 -50.46
N ARG A 10 -3.65 10.51 -50.20
CA ARG A 10 -3.99 10.02 -48.84
C ARG A 10 -2.87 9.17 -48.23
N ARG A 11 -1.60 9.52 -48.45
CA ARG A 11 -0.45 8.73 -47.94
C ARG A 11 0.39 9.41 -46.86
N GLY A 12 -0.07 10.51 -46.27
CA GLY A 12 0.76 11.33 -45.37
C GLY A 12 0.59 11.15 -43.86
N GLN A 13 -0.57 10.71 -43.35
CA GLN A 13 -0.88 10.88 -41.92
C GLN A 13 -0.77 9.61 -41.05
N GLY A 14 -0.60 8.42 -41.65
CA GLY A 14 -0.48 7.15 -40.90
C GLY A 14 0.96 6.73 -40.53
N GLY A 15 1.99 7.38 -41.09
CA GLY A 15 3.38 6.89 -41.04
C GLY A 15 4.14 7.16 -39.74
N HIS A 16 3.80 8.22 -38.99
CA HIS A 16 4.56 8.61 -37.81
C HIS A 16 4.26 7.75 -36.57
N ALA A 17 2.99 7.38 -36.37
CA ALA A 17 2.60 6.45 -35.31
C ALA A 17 3.13 5.03 -35.57
N ALA A 18 3.10 4.57 -36.83
CA ALA A 18 3.63 3.26 -37.23
C ALA A 18 5.14 3.14 -36.96
N ARG A 19 5.92 4.17 -37.30
CA ARG A 19 7.37 4.21 -36.99
C ARG A 19 7.65 4.19 -35.49
N GLY A 20 6.84 4.86 -34.67
CA GLY A 20 6.98 4.83 -33.21
C GLY A 20 6.77 3.43 -32.63
N ILE A 21 5.77 2.70 -33.13
CA ILE A 21 5.46 1.32 -32.72
C ILE A 21 6.57 0.36 -33.15
N GLU A 22 7.18 0.56 -34.33
CA GLU A 22 8.32 -0.23 -34.80
C GLU A 22 9.58 -0.01 -33.93
N VAL A 23 9.87 1.24 -33.55
CA VAL A 23 11.00 1.56 -32.67
C VAL A 23 10.80 0.94 -31.28
N LEU A 24 9.60 1.06 -30.72
CA LEU A 24 9.26 0.46 -29.42
C LEU A 24 9.29 -1.07 -29.47
N GLY A 25 8.78 -1.67 -30.55
CA GLY A 25 8.85 -3.10 -30.79
C GLY A 25 10.30 -3.62 -30.87
N GLY A 26 11.15 -2.91 -31.59
CA GLY A 26 12.58 -3.22 -31.69
C GLY A 26 13.33 -3.10 -30.36
N PHE A 27 12.97 -2.14 -29.51
CA PHE A 27 13.52 -2.01 -28.17
C PHE A 27 13.09 -3.17 -27.25
N LEU A 28 11.81 -3.53 -27.25
CA LEU A 28 11.30 -4.63 -26.44
C LEU A 28 11.90 -5.98 -26.84
N GLU A 29 12.08 -6.22 -28.14
CA GLU A 29 12.70 -7.45 -28.65
C GLU A 29 14.16 -7.62 -28.22
N ARG A 30 14.92 -6.51 -28.12
CA ARG A 30 16.33 -6.54 -27.75
C ARG A 30 16.56 -6.48 -26.24
N SER A 31 15.76 -5.69 -25.54
CA SER A 31 16.05 -5.32 -24.15
C SER A 31 15.15 -6.01 -23.13
N VAL A 32 13.93 -6.42 -23.49
CA VAL A 32 12.93 -6.88 -22.50
C VAL A 32 12.62 -8.36 -22.67
N PHE A 33 12.30 -8.81 -23.89
CA PHE A 33 11.89 -10.20 -24.15
C PHE A 33 12.94 -11.27 -23.83
N PRO A 34 14.26 -11.02 -23.95
CA PRO A 34 15.27 -12.00 -23.53
C PRO A 34 15.20 -12.31 -22.02
N HIS A 35 14.87 -11.31 -21.19
CA HIS A 35 14.77 -11.48 -19.74
C HIS A 35 13.45 -12.14 -19.29
N LEU A 36 12.42 -12.13 -20.16
CA LEU A 36 11.13 -12.79 -19.90
C LEU A 36 11.13 -14.29 -20.21
N GLY A 37 12.25 -14.86 -20.65
CA GLY A 37 12.41 -16.30 -20.90
C GLY A 37 11.35 -16.87 -21.86
N ALA A 38 10.65 -17.91 -21.40
CA ALA A 38 9.63 -18.60 -22.20
C ALA A 38 8.46 -17.69 -22.61
N LEU A 39 8.11 -16.70 -21.78
CA LEU A 39 7.03 -15.75 -22.06
C LEU A 39 7.44 -14.80 -23.20
N GLY A 40 8.66 -14.27 -23.17
CA GLY A 40 9.20 -13.44 -24.25
C GLY A 40 9.36 -14.20 -25.56
N ALA A 41 9.66 -15.50 -25.51
CA ALA A 41 9.64 -16.36 -26.71
C ALA A 41 8.23 -16.58 -27.26
N ALA A 42 7.21 -16.74 -26.40
CA ALA A 42 5.82 -16.90 -26.81
C ALA A 42 5.26 -15.63 -27.46
N ILE A 43 5.54 -14.46 -26.88
CA ILE A 43 5.12 -13.15 -27.43
C ILE A 43 5.77 -12.91 -28.81
N ARG A 44 7.05 -13.26 -28.99
CA ARG A 44 7.72 -13.12 -30.29
C ARG A 44 7.08 -13.94 -31.40
N ARG A 45 6.43 -15.07 -31.06
CA ARG A 45 5.75 -15.97 -32.00
C ARG A 45 4.29 -15.58 -32.27
N ALA A 46 3.75 -14.61 -31.53
CA ALA A 46 2.38 -14.14 -31.70
C ALA A 46 2.22 -13.26 -32.95
N THR A 47 0.98 -13.13 -33.43
CA THR A 47 0.63 -12.25 -34.55
C THR A 47 0.93 -10.78 -34.23
N PRO A 48 1.04 -9.88 -35.23
CA PRO A 48 1.25 -8.45 -34.96
C PRO A 48 0.21 -7.87 -33.99
N ALA A 49 -1.06 -8.25 -34.13
CA ALA A 49 -2.13 -7.86 -33.22
C ALA A 49 -1.98 -8.53 -31.82
N GLY A 50 -1.64 -9.82 -31.77
CA GLY A 50 -1.42 -10.56 -30.52
C GLY A 50 -0.23 -10.03 -29.71
N ARG A 51 0.83 -9.58 -30.39
CA ARG A 51 1.99 -8.90 -29.78
C ARG A 51 1.57 -7.61 -29.08
N ILE A 52 0.75 -6.78 -29.73
CA ILE A 52 0.26 -5.52 -29.15
C ILE A 52 -0.60 -5.82 -27.91
N MET A 53 -1.50 -6.80 -27.97
CA MET A 53 -2.30 -7.20 -26.80
C MET A 53 -1.44 -7.72 -25.63
N ALA A 54 -0.42 -8.53 -25.92
CA ALA A 54 0.49 -9.02 -24.90
C ALA A 54 1.32 -7.90 -24.25
N ILE A 55 1.75 -6.90 -25.03
CA ILE A 55 2.46 -5.72 -24.51
C ILE A 55 1.52 -4.88 -23.63
N ILE A 56 0.28 -4.66 -24.06
CA ILE A 56 -0.73 -3.95 -23.25
C ILE A 56 -0.98 -4.69 -21.93
N GLY A 57 -1.08 -6.01 -21.96
CA GLY A 57 -1.23 -6.83 -20.75
C GLY A 57 -0.01 -6.75 -19.82
N LEU A 58 1.20 -6.72 -20.36
CA LEU A 58 2.44 -6.56 -19.58
C LEU A 58 2.51 -5.18 -18.91
N LEU A 59 2.10 -4.13 -19.61
CA LEU A 59 1.99 -2.78 -19.06
C LEU A 59 0.91 -2.69 -17.98
N ALA A 60 -0.23 -3.33 -18.19
CA ALA A 60 -1.30 -3.41 -17.19
C ALA A 60 -0.87 -4.16 -15.93
N ALA A 61 -0.10 -5.25 -16.07
CA ALA A 61 0.47 -5.98 -14.93
C ALA A 61 1.46 -5.11 -14.13
N ALA A 62 2.38 -4.42 -14.82
CA ALA A 62 3.33 -3.51 -14.16
C ALA A 62 2.61 -2.36 -13.44
N ALA A 63 1.55 -1.79 -14.04
CA ALA A 63 0.72 -0.78 -13.40
C ALA A 63 -0.05 -1.34 -12.18
N CYS A 64 -0.53 -2.58 -12.26
CA CYS A 64 -1.19 -3.26 -11.15
C CYS A 64 -0.23 -3.48 -9.97
N ASP A 65 1.01 -3.90 -10.23
CA ASP A 65 2.03 -4.06 -9.18
C ASP A 65 2.32 -2.74 -8.47
N ILE A 66 2.38 -1.63 -9.23
CA ILE A 66 2.54 -0.27 -8.68
C ILE A 66 1.34 0.11 -7.82
N MET A 67 0.10 -0.16 -8.27
CA MET A 67 -1.11 0.16 -7.49
C MET A 67 -1.24 -0.69 -6.22
N ILE A 68 -0.92 -1.99 -6.31
CA ILE A 68 -0.91 -2.89 -5.15
C ILE A 68 0.09 -2.36 -4.12
N LEU A 69 1.33 -2.06 -4.51
CA LEU A 69 2.34 -1.56 -3.57
C LEU A 69 1.95 -0.23 -2.92
N ALA A 70 1.26 0.65 -3.66
CA ALA A 70 0.88 1.97 -3.16
C ALA A 70 -0.27 1.95 -2.14
N ASP A 71 -1.28 1.08 -2.31
CA ASP A 71 -2.49 1.09 -1.45
C ASP A 71 -2.56 -0.08 -0.46
N SER A 72 -1.76 -1.14 -0.64
CA SER A 72 -1.87 -2.34 0.21
C SER A 72 -1.17 -2.26 1.55
N VAL A 73 -0.22 -1.34 1.73
CA VAL A 73 0.56 -1.22 2.96
C VAL A 73 0.14 0.02 3.72
N SER A 74 -0.61 -0.17 4.79
CA SER A 74 -0.85 0.89 5.77
C SER A 74 -0.02 0.63 7.02
N ILE A 75 0.79 1.62 7.40
CA ILE A 75 1.54 1.60 8.66
C ILE A 75 0.79 2.51 9.63
N ARG A 76 0.16 1.91 10.65
CA ARG A 76 -0.43 2.65 11.75
C ARG A 76 0.48 2.56 12.96
N VAL A 77 0.93 3.71 13.46
CA VAL A 77 1.64 3.77 14.74
C VAL A 77 0.60 3.97 15.82
N GLU A 78 0.32 2.92 16.58
CA GLU A 78 -0.60 2.97 17.71
C GLU A 78 0.17 3.30 19.00
N ASP A 79 -0.34 4.26 19.76
CA ASP A 79 0.10 4.48 21.13
C ASP A 79 -0.57 3.42 21.99
N SER A 80 0.13 2.30 22.21
CA SER A 80 -0.30 1.34 23.22
C SER A 80 -0.48 2.12 24.52
N ARG A 81 -1.56 1.86 25.30
CA ARG A 81 -1.79 2.49 26.61
C ARG A 81 -0.62 2.15 27.54
N GLY A 82 0.48 2.89 27.36
CA GLY A 82 1.78 2.62 27.92
C GLY A 82 1.69 2.73 29.43
N ALA A 83 2.62 2.08 30.11
CA ALA A 83 2.60 2.16 31.55
C ALA A 83 2.84 3.60 32.01
N LEU A 84 2.17 3.99 33.08
CA LEU A 84 2.39 5.27 33.74
C LEU A 84 3.51 5.09 34.77
N LEU A 85 4.50 5.96 34.75
CA LEU A 85 5.57 6.02 35.74
C LEU A 85 5.28 7.19 36.67
N ALA A 86 5.40 6.99 37.97
CA ALA A 86 5.40 8.09 38.93
C ALA A 86 6.63 8.98 38.70
N VAL A 87 6.42 10.30 38.61
CA VAL A 87 7.50 11.29 38.38
C VAL A 87 7.86 12.11 39.61
N LYS A 88 7.20 11.85 40.75
CA LYS A 88 7.49 12.52 42.02
C LYS A 88 7.83 11.47 43.07
N GLU A 89 8.63 11.86 44.07
CA GLU A 89 9.07 10.98 45.17
C GLU A 89 7.91 10.27 45.87
N LYS A 90 6.79 10.98 46.05
CA LYS A 90 5.58 10.49 46.70
C LYS A 90 4.35 10.80 45.87
N VAL A 91 3.79 9.77 45.24
CA VAL A 91 2.55 9.83 44.47
C VAL A 91 1.44 9.09 45.22
N LEU A 92 0.36 9.79 45.51
CA LEU A 92 -0.80 9.22 46.21
C LEU A 92 -1.82 8.71 45.20
N VAL A 93 -2.07 7.41 45.22
CA VAL A 93 -3.18 6.77 44.49
C VAL A 93 -4.41 6.84 45.38
N ARG A 94 -5.44 7.53 44.92
CA ARG A 94 -6.66 7.86 45.68
C ARG A 94 -7.83 6.97 45.30
N SER A 95 -8.85 6.93 46.15
CA SER A 95 -10.06 6.12 45.92
C SER A 95 -10.99 6.72 44.86
N ARG A 96 -10.97 8.04 44.68
CA ARG A 96 -11.79 8.77 43.71
C ARG A 96 -10.94 9.81 42.95
N PRO A 97 -11.37 10.29 41.78
CA PRO A 97 -10.68 11.33 41.01
C PRO A 97 -10.84 12.73 41.67
N SER A 98 -10.35 12.86 42.89
CA SER A 98 -10.43 14.10 43.68
C SER A 98 -9.29 14.20 44.68
N ALA A 99 -8.69 15.39 44.77
CA ALA A 99 -7.61 15.68 45.72
C ALA A 99 -8.03 15.54 47.19
N LYS A 100 -9.34 15.60 47.49
CA LYS A 100 -9.90 15.48 48.86
C LYS A 100 -10.19 14.03 49.27
N SER A 101 -10.09 13.07 48.35
CA SER A 101 -10.44 11.67 48.63
C SER A 101 -9.31 10.90 49.33
N ALA A 102 -9.65 9.85 50.07
CA ALA A 102 -8.66 9.04 50.80
C ALA A 102 -7.64 8.38 49.85
N SER A 103 -6.38 8.33 50.26
CA SER A 103 -5.32 7.58 49.59
C SER A 103 -5.43 6.09 49.89
N VAL A 104 -5.44 5.27 48.85
CA VAL A 104 -5.51 3.80 48.94
C VAL A 104 -4.11 3.20 48.88
N VAL A 105 -3.20 3.79 48.09
CA VAL A 105 -1.80 3.33 47.94
C VAL A 105 -0.89 4.53 47.76
N THR A 106 0.34 4.42 48.27
CA THR A 106 1.43 5.36 47.96
C THR A 106 2.44 4.70 47.03
N VAL A 107 2.76 5.39 45.94
CA VAL A 107 3.68 4.97 44.88
C VAL A 107 4.90 5.90 44.93
N ARG A 108 6.11 5.34 44.75
CA ARG A 108 7.34 6.12 44.69
C ARG A 108 7.73 6.43 43.25
N GLU A 109 8.59 7.42 43.06
CA GLU A 109 9.15 7.77 41.76
C GLU A 109 9.71 6.55 41.02
N GLY A 110 9.51 6.52 39.69
CA GLY A 110 9.95 5.44 38.81
C GLY A 110 9.09 4.17 38.88
N GLN A 111 8.15 4.07 39.83
CA GLN A 111 7.30 2.89 39.92
C GLN A 111 6.23 2.88 38.82
N ARG A 112 6.10 1.72 38.18
CA ARG A 112 5.18 1.45 37.08
C ARG A 112 3.74 1.22 37.55
N MET A 113 2.79 1.82 36.84
CA MET A 113 1.35 1.71 37.03
C MET A 113 0.68 1.39 35.71
N THR A 114 -0.33 0.51 35.72
CA THR A 114 -1.08 0.18 34.50
C THR A 114 -2.30 1.10 34.38
N PRO A 115 -2.42 1.95 33.34
CA PRO A 115 -3.62 2.75 33.13
C PRO A 115 -4.81 1.87 32.73
N LEU A 116 -5.94 2.07 33.42
CA LEU A 116 -7.22 1.42 33.14
C LEU A 116 -8.22 2.39 32.49
N GLY A 117 -8.09 3.69 32.73
CA GLY A 117 -8.99 4.72 32.20
C GLY A 117 -8.52 6.12 32.55
N TYR A 118 -9.23 7.12 32.04
CA TYR A 118 -8.97 8.52 32.30
C TYR A 118 -10.30 9.27 32.48
N GLU A 119 -10.38 10.11 33.51
CA GLU A 119 -11.57 10.90 33.82
C GLU A 119 -11.13 12.23 34.44
N GLY A 120 -11.49 13.35 33.81
CA GLY A 120 -11.36 14.69 34.39
C GLY A 120 -9.96 15.05 34.94
N GLY A 121 -8.87 14.69 34.26
CA GLY A 121 -7.49 14.97 34.71
C GLY A 121 -6.88 13.88 35.60
N TRP A 122 -7.60 12.78 35.84
CA TRP A 122 -7.14 11.66 36.66
C TRP A 122 -7.05 10.39 35.83
N TYR A 123 -5.96 9.66 36.01
CA TYR A 123 -5.83 8.30 35.48
C TYR A 123 -6.31 7.30 36.52
N LYS A 124 -7.25 6.44 36.12
CA LYS A 124 -7.56 5.21 36.85
C LYS A 124 -6.43 4.24 36.58
N VAL A 125 -5.76 3.75 37.62
CA VAL A 125 -4.57 2.91 37.52
C VAL A 125 -4.68 1.69 38.40
N ARG A 126 -4.02 0.61 37.98
CA ARG A 126 -3.75 -0.58 38.80
C ARG A 126 -2.28 -0.62 39.20
N THR A 127 -2.02 -0.77 40.49
CA THR A 127 -0.67 -0.88 41.05
C THR A 127 -0.68 -1.77 42.28
N ARG A 128 0.32 -2.66 42.41
CA ARG A 128 0.47 -3.60 43.54
C ARG A 128 -0.84 -4.36 43.90
N GLY A 129 -1.63 -4.75 42.89
CA GLY A 129 -2.90 -5.47 43.07
C GLY A 129 -4.11 -4.58 43.37
N THR A 130 -3.94 -3.29 43.65
CA THR A 130 -5.02 -2.36 43.99
C THR A 130 -5.33 -1.41 42.83
N VAL A 131 -6.61 -1.04 42.68
CA VAL A 131 -7.08 -0.06 41.70
C VAL A 131 -7.40 1.26 42.39
N GLY A 132 -6.95 2.37 41.81
CA GLY A 132 -7.29 3.71 42.29
C GLY A 132 -7.02 4.78 41.24
N TRP A 133 -6.94 6.03 41.66
CA TRP A 133 -6.85 7.21 40.80
C TRP A 133 -5.60 8.02 41.11
N VAL A 134 -4.89 8.44 40.07
CA VAL A 134 -3.70 9.29 40.19
C VAL A 134 -3.86 10.51 39.28
N ALA A 135 -3.45 11.68 39.77
CA ALA A 135 -3.52 12.91 38.98
C ALA A 135 -2.52 12.86 37.82
N GLN A 136 -2.91 13.41 36.67
CA GLN A 136 -2.10 13.40 35.45
C GLN A 136 -0.73 14.09 35.64
N ASP A 137 -0.64 15.13 36.47
CA ASP A 137 0.60 15.88 36.76
C ASP A 137 1.63 15.07 37.57
N MET A 138 1.23 13.94 38.13
CA MET A 138 2.06 13.09 38.99
C MET A 138 2.68 11.91 38.22
N VAL A 139 2.35 11.75 36.93
CA VAL A 139 2.75 10.60 36.13
C VAL A 139 3.24 10.98 34.73
N ALA A 140 4.23 10.24 34.24
CA ALA A 140 4.65 10.26 32.85
C ALA A 140 4.20 8.99 32.14
N ARG A 141 3.73 9.12 30.90
CA ARG A 141 3.49 7.97 30.04
C ARG A 141 4.82 7.43 29.52
N GLN A 142 5.10 6.18 29.84
CA GLN A 142 6.09 5.42 29.10
C GLN A 142 5.44 4.95 27.80
N GLY A 143 5.53 5.80 26.77
CA GLY A 143 5.02 5.49 25.44
C GLY A 143 5.76 4.28 24.88
N ASN A 144 5.02 3.21 24.60
CA ASN A 144 5.55 2.14 23.77
C ASN A 144 4.84 2.27 22.42
N LYS A 145 5.57 2.79 21.43
CA LYS A 145 5.04 2.98 20.09
C LYS A 145 4.95 1.60 19.45
N LYS A 146 3.73 1.14 19.19
CA LYS A 146 3.52 -0.11 18.45
C LYS A 146 3.29 0.25 17.00
N ALA A 147 4.21 -0.16 16.12
CA ALA A 147 3.95 -0.13 14.70
C ALA A 147 3.07 -1.34 14.34
N VAL A 148 1.88 -1.07 13.82
CA VAL A 148 0.98 -2.06 13.24
C VAL A 148 1.10 -1.92 11.73
N ILE A 149 1.54 -3.00 11.09
CA ILE A 149 1.58 -3.10 9.63
C ILE A 149 0.32 -3.87 9.23
N GLU A 150 -0.58 -3.20 8.53
CA GLU A 150 -1.81 -3.80 8.05
C GLU A 150 -1.78 -3.87 6.53
N TYR A 151 -1.90 -5.10 6.05
CA TYR A 151 -1.94 -5.42 4.63
C TYR A 151 -3.40 -5.59 4.21
N GLU A 152 -3.93 -4.63 3.44
CA GLU A 152 -5.30 -4.71 2.90
C GLU A 152 -5.24 -4.81 1.38
N MET A 153 -5.61 -5.97 0.81
CA MET A 153 -5.71 -6.12 -0.64
C MET A 153 -7.08 -5.65 -1.14
N LYS A 154 -7.23 -4.36 -1.44
CA LYS A 154 -8.47 -3.80 -1.99
C LYS A 154 -8.66 -4.13 -3.47
N GLY A 155 -9.34 -5.24 -3.79
CA GLY A 155 -9.96 -5.43 -5.11
C GLY A 155 -9.03 -5.61 -6.33
N TYR A 156 -7.70 -5.58 -6.16
CA TYR A 156 -6.73 -5.71 -7.28
C TYR A 156 -6.57 -7.13 -7.83
N GLY A 157 -7.10 -8.16 -7.14
CA GLY A 157 -7.02 -9.55 -7.62
C GLY A 157 -7.66 -9.74 -9.01
N ILE A 158 -8.76 -9.03 -9.29
CA ILE A 158 -9.48 -9.12 -10.56
C ILE A 158 -8.64 -8.50 -11.71
N ALA A 159 -7.93 -7.41 -11.42
CA ALA A 159 -7.05 -6.74 -12.39
C ALA A 159 -5.85 -7.61 -12.77
N PHE A 160 -5.27 -8.34 -11.81
CA PHE A 160 -4.20 -9.30 -12.07
C PHE A 160 -4.66 -10.43 -13.01
N PHE A 161 -5.82 -11.04 -12.74
CA PHE A 161 -6.36 -12.09 -13.62
C PHE A 161 -6.75 -11.56 -15.00
N ALA A 162 -7.26 -10.32 -15.10
CA ALA A 162 -7.56 -9.69 -16.38
C ALA A 162 -6.30 -9.43 -17.22
N ALA A 163 -5.22 -8.96 -16.59
CA ALA A 163 -3.92 -8.78 -17.25
C ALA A 163 -3.34 -10.11 -17.75
N ALA A 164 -3.39 -11.15 -16.91
CA ALA A 164 -2.96 -12.50 -17.30
C ALA A 164 -3.80 -13.07 -18.45
N ALA A 165 -5.12 -12.85 -18.43
CA ALA A 165 -6.03 -13.27 -19.49
C ALA A 165 -5.74 -12.56 -20.83
N LEU A 166 -5.43 -11.26 -20.81
CA LEU A 166 -5.05 -10.51 -22.02
C LEU A 166 -3.73 -11.02 -22.61
N ILE A 167 -2.75 -11.32 -21.76
CA ILE A 167 -1.47 -11.90 -22.20
C ILE A 167 -1.71 -13.27 -22.82
N ALA A 168 -2.49 -14.14 -22.16
CA ALA A 168 -2.83 -15.47 -22.67
C ALA A 168 -3.61 -15.39 -23.99
N ALA A 169 -4.61 -14.51 -24.08
CA ALA A 169 -5.38 -14.29 -25.30
C ALA A 169 -4.49 -13.81 -26.45
N GLY A 170 -3.59 -12.84 -26.20
CA GLY A 170 -2.64 -12.35 -27.20
C GLY A 170 -1.70 -13.45 -27.74
N ILE A 171 -1.28 -14.38 -26.88
CA ILE A 171 -0.45 -15.54 -27.26
C ILE A 171 -1.28 -16.61 -28.00
N LEU A 172 -2.53 -16.81 -27.62
CA LEU A 172 -3.42 -17.86 -28.13
C LEU A 172 -4.15 -17.49 -29.43
N LEU A 173 -4.20 -16.22 -29.82
CA LEU A 173 -4.69 -15.77 -31.13
C LEU A 173 -3.74 -16.24 -32.26
N ARG A 174 -3.73 -17.55 -32.52
CA ARG A 174 -3.23 -18.15 -33.77
C ARG A 174 -4.19 -17.74 -34.89
N GLN A 175 -3.65 -17.22 -35.98
CA GLN A 175 -4.45 -16.87 -37.15
C GLN A 175 -5.29 -18.07 -37.59
N ARG A 176 -6.61 -17.93 -37.53
CA ARG A 176 -7.51 -18.65 -38.41
C ARG A 176 -7.53 -17.84 -39.71
N SER A 177 -6.48 -17.95 -40.52
CA SER A 177 -6.48 -17.38 -41.87
C SER A 177 -7.35 -18.27 -42.75
N SER A 178 -8.50 -17.74 -43.18
CA SER A 178 -9.13 -18.14 -44.45
C SER A 178 -8.41 -17.44 -45.59
#